data_AF-A0A7H4P621-F1
#
_entry.id   AF-A0A7H4P621-F1
#
_cell.length_a   1.000
_cell.length_b   1.000
_cell.length_c   1.000
_cell.angle_alpha   90.00
_cell.angle_beta   90.00
_cell.angle_gamma   90.00
#
_symmetry.space_group_name_H-M   'P 1'
#
loop_
_entity.id
_entity.type
_entity.pdbx_description
1 polymer ?
#
loop_
_entity_poly.entity_id
_entity_poly.type
_entity_poly.pdbx_seq_one_letter_code
_entity_poly.pdbx_strand_id
1 'polypeptide(L)'
;MHGELLKVRCSWSGQVLEWTGDVTTEDKCHCCQFPAPLRPHVVWFGEMPLDMDEIYLALAECDIFIAIGTSGHVYPAPALSTKRGCRAPIRLS
;
A
#
# COMPACT_ATOMS: atom_id res chain seq x y z
N MET A 1 2.16 2.55 -0.03
CA MET A 1 2.15 1.25 -0.74
C MET A 1 1.33 0.15 -0.05
N HIS A 2 1.48 -0.16 1.24
CA HIS A 2 0.73 -1.28 1.87
C HIS A 2 -0.57 -0.86 2.57
N GLY A 3 -1.03 0.37 2.35
CA GLY A 3 -2.20 0.92 3.02
C GLY A 3 -1.87 1.58 4.35
N GLU A 4 -2.91 1.82 5.15
CA GLU A 4 -2.89 2.62 6.37
C GLU A 4 -3.80 2.01 7.43
N LEU A 5 -3.32 1.94 8.68
CA LEU A 5 -4.04 1.27 9.76
C LEU A 5 -5.29 2.04 10.22
N LEU A 6 -5.25 3.37 10.17
CA LEU A 6 -6.36 4.25 10.60
C LEU A 6 -7.41 4.46 9.50
N LYS A 7 -7.45 3.56 8.52
CA LYS A 7 -8.38 3.61 7.40
C LYS A 7 -8.99 2.23 7.18
N VAL A 8 -10.22 2.24 6.68
CA VAL A 8 -10.92 1.06 6.19
C VAL A 8 -11.31 1.23 4.74
N ARG A 9 -11.54 0.13 4.05
CA ARG A 9 -11.96 0.10 2.67
C ARG A 9 -13.20 -0.77 2.50
N CYS A 10 -14.15 -0.30 1.70
CA CYS A 10 -15.26 -1.12 1.25
C CYS A 10 -14.74 -2.26 0.36
N SER A 11 -15.10 -3.49 0.69
CA SER A 11 -14.72 -4.69 -0.06
C SER A 11 -15.30 -4.74 -1.49
N TRP A 12 -16.34 -3.95 -1.78
CA TRP A 12 -16.99 -3.92 -3.09
C TRP A 12 -16.59 -2.70 -3.94
N SER A 13 -16.82 -1.48 -3.43
CA SER A 13 -16.56 -0.26 -4.20
C SER A 13 -15.08 0.16 -4.17
N GLY A 14 -14.31 -0.34 -3.21
CA GLY A 14 -12.94 0.10 -2.97
C GLY A 14 -12.83 1.49 -2.32
N GLN A 15 -13.94 2.15 -1.97
CA GLN A 15 -13.88 3.45 -1.30
C GLN A 15 -13.20 3.32 0.07
N VAL A 16 -12.31 4.26 0.36
CA VAL A 16 -11.54 4.34 1.61
C VAL A 16 -12.16 5.38 2.54
N LEU A 17 -12.21 5.05 3.83
CA LEU A 17 -12.77 5.87 4.90
C LEU A 17 -11.76 5.96 6.06
N GLU A 18 -11.70 7.11 6.71
CA GLU A 18 -11.00 7.25 8.00
C GLU A 18 -11.71 6.43 9.07
N TRP A 19 -10.94 5.71 9.88
CA TRP A 19 -11.47 4.82 10.90
C TRP A 19 -10.45 4.59 12.02
N THR A 20 -10.76 5.09 13.21
CA THR A 20 -9.86 5.03 14.37
C THR A 20 -10.30 4.03 15.43
N GLY A 21 -11.47 3.43 15.27
CA GLY A 21 -12.03 2.43 16.20
C GLY A 21 -11.80 1.00 15.74
N ASP A 22 -12.37 0.06 16.47
CA ASP A 22 -12.39 -1.34 16.06
C ASP A 22 -13.26 -1.52 14.81
N VAL A 23 -12.93 -2.52 14.00
CA VAL A 23 -13.75 -2.95 12.86
C VAL A 23 -14.34 -4.30 13.20
N THR A 24 -15.67 -4.37 13.25
CA THR A 24 -16.42 -5.59 13.55
C THR A 24 -17.10 -6.14 12.29
N THR A 25 -17.70 -7.33 12.41
CA THR A 25 -18.44 -7.96 11.31
C THR A 25 -19.72 -7.22 10.93
N GLU A 26 -20.23 -6.38 11.83
CA GLU A 26 -21.43 -5.57 11.67
C GLU A 26 -21.16 -4.29 10.88
N ASP A 27 -19.90 -3.83 10.84
CA ASP A 27 -19.53 -2.61 10.14
C ASP A 27 -19.63 -2.75 8.62
N LYS A 28 -20.52 -1.94 8.03
CA LYS A 28 -20.78 -1.92 6.59
C LYS A 28 -20.49 -0.55 5.98
N CYS A 29 -20.20 -0.55 4.69
CA CYS A 29 -19.98 0.69 3.96
C CYS A 29 -21.29 1.47 3.73
N HIS A 30 -21.15 2.78 3.59
CA HIS A 30 -22.26 3.70 3.28
C HIS A 30 -22.30 4.10 1.79
N CYS A 31 -21.37 3.57 0.99
CA CYS A 31 -21.15 3.96 -0.39
C CYS A 31 -21.85 3.08 -1.42
N CYS A 32 -22.28 1.89 -1.00
CA CYS A 32 -22.97 0.93 -1.84
C CYS A 32 -24.47 0.96 -1.53
N GLN A 33 -25.31 0.77 -2.55
CA GLN A 33 -26.75 0.62 -2.34
C GLN A 33 -27.08 -0.56 -1.42
N PHE A 34 -26.33 -1.66 -1.57
CA PHE A 34 -26.34 -2.78 -0.63
C PHE A 34 -25.07 -2.70 0.23
N PRO A 35 -25.18 -2.47 1.54
CA PRO A 35 -24.02 -2.28 2.41
C PRO A 35 -23.10 -3.51 2.38
N ALA A 36 -21.86 -3.32 1.95
CA ALA A 36 -20.84 -4.37 1.90
C ALA A 36 -19.93 -4.32 3.14
N PRO A 37 -19.34 -5.44 3.57
CA PRO A 37 -18.41 -5.47 4.70
C PRO A 37 -17.22 -4.54 4.49
N LEU A 38 -16.85 -3.83 5.56
CA LEU A 38 -15.61 -3.08 5.63
C LEU A 38 -14.44 -4.01 6.00
N ARG A 39 -13.25 -3.67 5.51
CA ARG A 39 -12.00 -4.30 5.91
C ARG A 39 -10.95 -3.23 6.19
N PRO A 40 -9.92 -3.50 7.01
CA PRO A 40 -8.80 -2.60 7.16
C PRO A 40 -8.22 -2.23 5.79
N HIS A 41 -7.83 -0.97 5.63
CA HIS A 41 -7.21 -0.48 4.41
C HIS A 41 -5.73 -0.90 4.38
N VAL A 42 -5.50 -2.20 4.36
CA VAL A 42 -4.17 -2.83 4.35
C VAL A 42 -4.11 -3.79 3.18
N VAL A 43 -3.00 -3.74 2.43
CA VAL A 43 -2.71 -4.65 1.33
C VAL A 43 -2.24 -5.97 1.90
N TRP A 44 -2.93 -7.06 1.55
CA TRP A 44 -2.55 -8.40 1.95
C TRP A 44 -1.58 -9.04 0.95
N PHE A 45 -0.93 -10.14 1.35
CA PHE A 45 -0.12 -10.93 0.44
C PHE A 45 -0.96 -11.43 -0.74
N GLY A 46 -0.42 -11.26 -1.96
CA GLY A 46 -1.13 -11.57 -3.20
C GLY A 46 -1.97 -10.42 -3.75
N GLU A 47 -2.18 -9.35 -2.99
CA GLU A 47 -2.81 -8.12 -3.50
C GLU A 47 -1.77 -7.17 -4.10
N MET A 48 -2.21 -6.37 -5.07
CA MET A 48 -1.36 -5.35 -5.66
C MET A 48 -1.16 -4.20 -4.65
N PRO A 49 0.09 -3.75 -4.40
CA PRO A 49 0.31 -2.58 -3.57
C PRO A 49 -0.31 -1.32 -4.18
N LEU A 50 -0.59 -0.36 -3.32
CA LEU A 50 -1.15 0.93 -3.70
C LEU A 50 -0.09 1.82 -4.36
N ASP A 51 -0.54 2.64 -5.30
CA ASP A 51 0.21 3.74 -5.93
C ASP A 51 1.50 3.31 -6.63
N MET A 52 1.52 2.07 -7.15
CA MET A 52 2.69 1.50 -7.80
C MET A 52 3.16 2.31 -9.01
N ASP A 53 2.25 2.89 -9.78
CA ASP A 53 2.60 3.69 -10.96
C ASP A 53 3.35 4.97 -10.56
N GLU A 54 2.88 5.67 -9.54
CA GLU A 54 3.55 6.86 -8.99
C GLU A 54 4.92 6.52 -8.40
N ILE A 55 4.98 5.42 -7.64
CA ILE A 55 6.25 4.91 -7.09
C ILE A 55 7.23 4.58 -8.21
N TYR A 56 6.78 3.95 -9.30
CA TYR A 56 7.64 3.62 -10.43
C TYR A 56 8.13 4.85 -11.19
N LEU A 57 7.29 5.87 -11.36
CA LEU A 57 7.69 7.14 -11.95
C LEU A 57 8.75 7.84 -11.09
N ALA A 58 8.50 7.96 -9.79
CA ALA A 58 9.46 8.57 -8.86
C ALA A 58 10.80 7.82 -8.83
N LEU A 59 10.79 6.49 -8.94
CA LEU A 59 12.01 5.68 -9.04
C LEU A 59 12.73 5.79 -10.38
N ALA A 60 12.03 6.13 -11.46
CA ALA A 60 12.67 6.35 -12.75
C ALA A 60 13.42 7.69 -12.77
N GLU A 61 12.94 8.68 -12.03
CA GLU A 61 13.50 10.03 -11.95
C GLU A 61 14.50 10.21 -10.79
N CYS A 62 14.61 9.25 -9.87
CA CYS A 62 15.51 9.36 -8.73
C CYS A 62 16.99 9.23 -9.09
N ASP A 63 17.83 10.12 -8.57
CA ASP A 63 19.28 9.96 -8.61
C ASP A 63 19.79 9.01 -7.50
N ILE A 64 19.17 9.12 -6.31
CA ILE A 64 19.52 8.36 -5.10
C ILE A 64 18.24 7.76 -4.50
N PHE A 65 18.29 6.46 -4.20
CA PHE A 65 17.23 5.75 -3.49
C PHE A 65 17.76 5.25 -2.16
N ILE A 66 17.05 5.55 -1.07
CA ILE A 66 17.41 5.12 0.28
C ILE A 66 16.30 4.21 0.80
N ALA A 67 16.66 2.99 1.16
CA ALA A 67 15.75 2.04 1.79
C ALA A 67 16.08 1.88 3.27
N ILE A 68 15.17 2.28 4.15
CA ILE A 68 15.33 2.25 5.61
C ILE A 68 14.38 1.22 6.21
N GLY A 69 14.89 0.31 7.05
CA GLY A 69 14.05 -0.61 7.84
C GLY A 69 13.26 -1.65 7.03
N THR A 70 13.70 -1.97 5.80
CA THR A 70 13.07 -3.01 4.97
C THR A 70 13.86 -4.32 4.97
N SER A 71 13.16 -5.44 5.22
CA SER A 71 13.75 -6.78 5.20
C SER A 71 14.24 -7.19 3.82
N GLY A 72 13.72 -6.59 2.75
CA GLY A 72 14.06 -6.96 1.38
C GLY A 72 13.43 -8.30 0.94
N HIS A 73 12.44 -8.82 1.66
CA HIS A 73 11.82 -10.13 1.36
C HIS A 73 10.37 -10.04 0.84
N VAL A 74 9.71 -8.87 0.93
CA VAL A 74 8.29 -8.71 0.53
C VAL A 74 8.21 -8.07 -0.85
N TYR A 75 7.98 -8.87 -1.89
CA TYR A 75 7.80 -8.37 -3.25
C TYR A 75 6.58 -7.44 -3.36
N PRO A 76 6.64 -6.29 -4.05
CA PRO A 76 7.67 -5.83 -5.00
C PRO A 76 8.75 -4.90 -4.42
N ALA A 77 8.72 -4.56 -3.13
CA ALA A 77 9.64 -3.58 -2.53
C ALA A 77 11.16 -3.87 -2.78
N PRO A 78 11.65 -5.13 -2.77
CA PRO A 78 13.03 -5.45 -3.11
C PRO A 78 13.39 -5.20 -4.58
N ALA A 79 12.42 -5.33 -5.49
CA ALA A 79 12.63 -5.10 -6.91
C ALA A 79 12.71 -3.61 -7.27
N LEU A 80 12.25 -2.72 -6.39
CA LEU A 80 12.37 -1.26 -6.56
C LEU A 80 13.84 -0.83 -6.55
N SER A 81 14.68 -1.46 -5.73
CA SER A 81 16.13 -1.17 -5.62
C SER A 81 16.96 -1.54 -6.86
N THR A 82 16.41 -2.33 -7.79
CA THR A 82 17.16 -2.88 -8.93
C THR A 82 16.81 -2.19 -10.27
N LYS A 83 16.00 -1.12 -10.24
CA LYS A 83 15.59 -0.39 -11.45
C LYS A 83 16.73 0.52 -11.97
N ARG A 84 16.95 0.48 -13.29
CA ARG A 84 18.08 1.09 -14.04
C ARG A 84 18.15 2.63 -14.06
N GLY A 85 17.32 3.34 -13.28
CA GLY A 85 17.32 4.82 -13.20
C GLY A 85 18.13 5.38 -12.03
N CYS A 86 18.13 4.70 -10.88
CA CYS A 86 18.78 5.19 -9.68
C CYS A 86 20.25 4.77 -9.64
N ARG A 87 21.19 5.73 -9.51
CA ARG A 87 22.64 5.50 -9.69
C ARG A 87 23.29 4.67 -8.58
N ALA A 88 22.67 4.52 -7.41
CA ALA A 88 23.01 3.50 -6.42
C ALA A 88 21.93 3.44 -5.31
N PRO A 89 21.35 2.27 -4.99
CA PRO A 89 20.52 2.14 -3.80
C PRO A 89 21.38 2.11 -2.54
N ILE A 90 21.13 3.03 -1.59
CA ILE A 90 21.74 3.01 -0.26
C ILE A 90 20.79 2.26 0.67
N ARG A 91 21.21 1.08 1.13
CA ARG A 91 20.45 0.28 2.10
C ARG A 91 20.94 0.60 3.51
N LEU A 92 20.05 1.16 4.34
CA LEU A 92 20.29 1.38 5.77
C LEU A 92 19.42 0.36 6.53
N SER A 93 20.05 -0.74 6.95
CA SER A 93 19.45 -1.79 7.78
C SER A 93 19.71 -1.52 9.26
#